data_AF-A0A350EPL7-F1
#
_entry.id   AF-A0A350EPL7-F1
#
_cell.length_a   1.000
_cell.length_b   1.000
_cell.length_c   1.000
_cell.angle_alpha   90.00
_cell.angle_beta   90.00
_cell.angle_gamma   90.00
#
_symmetry.space_group_name_H-M   'P 1'
#
loop_
_entity.id
_entity.type
_entity.pdbx_description
1 polymer ?
#
loop_
_entity_poly.entity_id
_entity_poly.type
_entity_poly.pdbx_seq_one_letter_code
_entity_poly.pdbx_strand_id
1 'polypeptide(L)'
;KITDYCDQNNLPTSERLKLFTQVCHAIQHAHQKGIIHRDIKPSNVLVMLHDGVPVPKVIDFGVAKAMHTRLTEKTLFTEFRQFIGTPEYMSP
;
A
#
# COMPACT_ATOMS: atom_id res chain seq x y z
N LYS A 1 -6.43 -11.67 1.75
CA LYS A 1 -5.41 -10.71 1.26
C LYS A 1 -5.21 -10.94 -0.24
N ILE A 2 -4.51 -10.06 -0.96
CA ILE A 2 -4.39 -10.20 -2.43
C ILE A 2 -3.70 -11.50 -2.85
N THR A 3 -2.66 -11.94 -2.13
CA THR A 3 -1.98 -13.22 -2.39
C THR A 3 -2.91 -14.40 -2.16
N ASP A 4 -3.62 -14.42 -1.02
CA ASP A 4 -4.58 -15.48 -0.70
C ASP A 4 -5.67 -15.59 -1.78
N TYR A 5 -6.19 -14.46 -2.27
CA TYR A 5 -7.18 -14.43 -3.35
C TYR A 5 -6.62 -15.03 -4.64
N CYS A 6 -5.42 -14.62 -5.04
CA CYS A 6 -4.76 -15.14 -6.24
C CYS A 6 -4.51 -16.65 -6.16
N ASP A 7 -4.10 -17.16 -5.00
CA ASP A 7 -3.78 -18.56 -4.80
C ASP A 7 -5.05 -19.42 -4.72
N GLN A 8 -6.08 -18.97 -3.99
CA GLN A 8 -7.37 -19.67 -3.90
C GLN A 8 -8.09 -19.79 -5.25
N ASN A 9 -7.94 -18.81 -6.12
CA ASN A 9 -8.53 -18.81 -7.46
C ASN A 9 -7.59 -19.35 -8.54
N ASN A 10 -6.42 -19.89 -8.16
CA ASN A 10 -5.40 -20.40 -9.08
C ASN A 10 -5.09 -19.43 -10.24
N LEU A 11 -5.01 -18.13 -9.93
CA LEU A 11 -4.83 -17.11 -10.96
C LEU A 11 -3.47 -17.26 -11.65
N PRO A 12 -3.43 -17.30 -12.99
CA PRO A 12 -2.17 -17.28 -13.72
C PRO A 12 -1.48 -15.93 -13.55
N THR A 13 -0.17 -15.89 -13.80
CA THR A 13 0.66 -14.68 -13.62
C THR A 13 0.08 -13.45 -14.32
N SER A 14 -0.52 -13.62 -15.51
CA SER A 14 -1.17 -12.53 -16.24
C SER A 14 -2.31 -11.86 -15.46
N GLU A 15 -3.17 -12.64 -14.80
CA GLU A 15 -4.28 -12.10 -13.99
C GLU A 15 -3.78 -11.49 -12.68
N ARG A 16 -2.73 -12.07 -12.08
CA ARG A 16 -2.06 -11.46 -10.91
C ARG A 16 -1.50 -10.08 -11.24
N LEU A 17 -0.89 -9.94 -12.41
CA LEU A 17 -0.37 -8.64 -12.89
C LEU A 17 -1.48 -7.63 -13.15
N LYS A 18 -2.66 -8.06 -13.64
CA LYS A 18 -3.82 -7.14 -13.79
C LYS A 18 -4.29 -6.58 -12.45
N LEU A 19 -4.34 -7.41 -11.40
CA LEU A 19 -4.63 -6.92 -10.04
C LEU A 19 -3.53 -6.00 -9.53
N PHE A 20 -2.26 -6.36 -9.75
CA PHE A 20 -1.13 -5.53 -9.33
C PHE A 20 -1.12 -4.15 -9.97
N THR A 21 -1.44 -4.05 -11.27
CA THR A 21 -1.59 -2.76 -11.96
C THR A 21 -2.65 -1.87 -11.30
N GLN A 22 -3.78 -2.44 -10.88
CA GLN A 22 -4.82 -1.70 -10.14
C GLN A 22 -4.32 -1.21 -8.77
N VAL A 23 -3.51 -2.02 -8.07
CA VAL A 23 -2.84 -1.58 -6.83
C VAL A 23 -1.92 -0.39 -7.10
N CYS A 24 -1.11 -0.42 -8.16
CA CYS A 24 -0.25 0.69 -8.55
C CYS A 24 -1.06 1.97 -8.82
N HIS A 25 -2.22 1.87 -9.48
CA HIS A 25 -3.11 3.01 -9.68
C HIS A 25 -3.65 3.58 -8.37
N ALA A 26 -4.06 2.74 -7.41
CA ALA A 26 -4.51 3.19 -6.10
C ALA A 26 -3.41 3.94 -5.33
N ILE A 27 -2.17 3.43 -5.36
CA ILE A 27 -1.01 4.08 -4.75
C ILE A 27 -0.67 5.40 -5.45
N GLN A 28 -0.67 5.42 -6.79
CA GLN A 28 -0.45 6.65 -7.56
C GLN A 28 -1.49 7.73 -7.22
N HIS A 29 -2.75 7.34 -7.04
CA HIS A 29 -3.81 8.25 -6.63
C HIS A 29 -3.59 8.84 -5.23
N ALA A 30 -3.08 8.04 -4.29
CA ALA A 30 -2.68 8.54 -2.97
C ALA A 30 -1.50 9.53 -3.07
N HIS A 31 -0.49 9.20 -3.88
CA HIS A 31 0.67 10.08 -4.10
C HIS A 31 0.27 11.44 -4.70
N GLN A 32 -0.68 11.47 -5.65
CA GLN A 32 -1.21 12.72 -6.21
C GLN A 32 -1.88 13.62 -5.16
N LYS A 33 -2.36 13.04 -4.06
CA LYS A 33 -2.92 13.76 -2.90
C LYS A 33 -1.88 14.07 -1.82
N GLY A 34 -0.60 13.83 -2.08
CA GLY A 34 0.50 14.05 -1.14
C GLY A 34 0.52 13.07 0.04
N ILE A 35 -0.10 11.89 -0.13
CA ILE A 35 -0.18 10.83 0.89
C ILE A 35 0.82 9.74 0.55
N ILE A 36 1.74 9.42 1.48
CA ILE A 36 2.65 8.28 1.35
C ILE A 36 2.19 7.16 2.29
N HIS A 37 1.93 5.96 1.76
CA HIS A 37 1.39 4.82 2.53
C HIS A 37 2.36 4.28 3.60
N ARG A 38 3.66 4.23 3.30
CA ARG A 38 4.78 3.75 4.16
C ARG A 38 4.78 2.27 4.60
N ASP A 39 3.67 1.54 4.49
CA ASP A 39 3.63 0.09 4.77
C ASP A 39 2.94 -0.72 3.66
N ILE A 40 3.45 -0.61 2.42
CA ILE A 40 2.88 -1.35 1.27
C ILE A 40 3.33 -2.80 1.37
N LYS A 41 2.38 -3.72 1.56
CA LYS A 41 2.60 -5.18 1.62
C LYS A 41 1.34 -5.95 1.23
N PRO A 42 1.43 -7.24 0.86
CA PRO A 42 0.27 -8.01 0.42
C PRO A 42 -0.90 -8.04 1.42
N SER A 43 -0.61 -8.04 2.73
CA SER A 43 -1.67 -8.04 3.75
C SER A 43 -2.48 -6.75 3.81
N ASN A 44 -1.92 -5.64 3.30
CA ASN A 44 -2.58 -4.34 3.24
C ASN A 44 -3.30 -4.11 1.90
N VAL A 45 -3.47 -5.17 1.11
CA VAL A 45 -4.29 -5.15 -0.10
C VAL A 45 -5.37 -6.23 0.01
N LEU A 46 -6.62 -5.79 0.09
CA LEU A 46 -7.79 -6.66 0.05
C LEU A 46 -8.31 -6.76 -1.38
N VAL A 47 -8.95 -7.87 -1.73
CA VAL A 47 -9.68 -8.01 -2.99
C VAL A 47 -11.15 -8.12 -2.67
N MET A 48 -11.96 -7.26 -3.28
CA MET A 48 -13.42 -7.30 -3.17
C MET A 48 -14.03 -7.56 -4.54
N LEU A 49 -15.18 -8.22 -4.59
CA LEU A 49 -15.93 -8.39 -5.83
C LEU A 49 -16.87 -7.20 -6.01
N HIS A 50 -16.76 -6.52 -7.16
CA HIS A 50 -17.69 -5.50 -7.61
C HIS A 50 -18.33 -6.01 -8.91
N ASP A 51 -19.62 -6.32 -8.87
CA ASP A 51 -20.35 -6.95 -9.98
C ASP A 51 -19.64 -8.21 -10.53
N GLY A 52 -19.10 -9.03 -9.63
CA GLY A 52 -18.34 -10.24 -9.95
C GLY A 52 -16.90 -10.02 -10.40
N VAL A 53 -16.46 -8.77 -10.57
CA VAL A 53 -15.09 -8.42 -10.96
C VAL A 53 -14.22 -8.19 -9.71
N PRO A 54 -13.03 -8.82 -9.61
CA PRO A 54 -12.13 -8.57 -8.49
C PRO A 54 -11.47 -7.19 -8.58
N VAL A 55 -11.68 -6.39 -7.54
CA VAL A 55 -11.12 -5.04 -7.39
C VAL A 55 -10.24 -5.00 -6.15
N PRO A 56 -8.92 -4.76 -6.28
CA PRO A 56 -8.04 -4.61 -5.15
C PRO A 56 -8.27 -3.26 -4.47
N LYS A 57 -8.22 -3.26 -3.14
CA LYS A 57 -8.33 -2.09 -2.28
C LYS A 57 -7.15 -2.07 -1.33
N VAL A 58 -6.37 -0.99 -1.42
CA VAL A 58 -5.29 -0.72 -0.48
C VAL A 58 -5.90 -0.21 0.82
N ILE A 59 -5.52 -0.83 1.93
CA ILE A 59 -5.99 -0.52 3.29
C ILE A 59 -4.82 -0.14 4.17
N ASP A 60 -5.12 0.33 5.38
CA ASP A 60 -4.13 0.64 6.42
C ASP A 60 -3.11 1.72 6.00
N PHE A 61 -3.66 2.91 5.78
CA PHE A 61 -2.90 4.16 5.72
C PHE A 61 -2.45 4.61 7.13
N GLY A 62 -2.30 3.71 8.10
CA GLY A 62 -2.03 4.01 9.52
C GLY A 62 -0.71 4.74 9.77
N VAL A 63 0.19 4.74 8.78
CA VAL A 63 1.40 5.56 8.72
C VAL A 63 1.33 6.60 7.59
N ALA A 64 0.17 7.07 7.16
CA ALA A 64 0.13 8.13 6.13
C ALA A 64 0.81 9.42 6.62
N LYS A 65 1.86 9.87 5.91
CA LYS A 65 2.46 11.19 6.12
C LYS A 65 1.94 12.12 5.03
N ALA A 66 1.30 13.23 5.42
CA ALA A 66 0.95 14.31 4.50
C ALA A 66 2.21 15.12 4.19
N MET A 67 2.55 15.26 2.91
CA MET A 67 3.76 15.95 2.47
C MET A 67 3.74 17.48 2.65
N HIS A 68 2.58 18.07 2.97
CA HIS A 68 2.42 19.54 3.04
C HIS A 68 2.69 20.18 4.41
N THR A 69 3.00 19.41 5.45
CA THR A 69 3.42 20.01 6.72
C THR A 69 4.91 20.33 6.64
N ARG A 70 5.26 21.63 6.54
CA ARG A 70 6.64 22.12 6.73
C ARG A 70 7.19 21.51 8.02
N LEU A 71 8.06 20.52 7.89
CA LEU A 71 8.80 19.97 9.02
C LEU A 71 9.73 21.08 9.49
N THR A 72 9.39 21.72 10.61
CA THR A 72 10.34 22.54 11.34
C THR A 72 11.46 21.61 11.82
N GLU A 73 12.70 22.04 11.63
CA GLU A 73 13.92 21.25 11.85
C GLU A 73 14.08 20.71 13.29
N LYS A 74 13.22 21.12 14.23
CA LYS A 74 13.21 20.66 15.62
C LYS A 74 12.54 19.30 15.86
N THR A 75 11.75 18.77 14.92
CA THR A 75 11.12 17.44 15.06
C THR A 75 11.96 16.31 14.46
N LEU A 76 13.09 16.63 13.83
CA LEU A 76 13.94 15.66 13.13
C LEU A 76 14.82 14.80 14.06
N PHE A 77 14.97 15.16 15.34
CA PHE A 77 15.99 14.56 16.22
C PHE A 77 15.50 13.80 17.45
N THR A 78 14.25 13.92 17.90
CA THR A 78 13.89 13.48 19.27
C THR A 78 12.91 12.32 19.39
N GLU A 79 12.32 11.82 18.30
CA GLU A 79 11.57 10.57 18.36
C GLU A 79 12.16 9.61 17.35
N PHE A 80 12.99 8.72 17.90
CA PHE A 80 13.39 7.42 17.37
C PHE A 80 12.78 7.05 16.02
N ARG A 81 13.65 6.65 15.09
CA ARG A 81 13.40 5.61 14.08
C ARG A 81 12.73 4.38 14.72
N GLN A 82 11.48 4.48 15.15
CA GLN A 82 10.64 3.32 15.28
C GLN A 82 10.59 2.75 13.87
N PHE A 83 11.12 1.55 13.71
CA PHE A 83 10.95 0.74 12.51
C PHE A 83 9.44 0.47 12.38
N ILE A 84 8.70 1.45 11.86
CA ILE A 84 7.26 1.34 11.61
C ILE A 84 7.11 0.92 10.16
N GLY A 85 6.62 -0.30 9.98
CA GLY A 85 6.48 -0.96 8.69
C GLY A 85 6.97 -2.40 8.77
N THR A 86 6.75 -3.16 7.71
CA THR A 86 7.25 -4.54 7.61
C THR A 86 8.61 -4.52 6.92
N PRO A 87 9.74 -4.81 7.62
CA PRO A 87 11.09 -4.60 7.10
C PRO A 87 11.37 -5.24 5.75
N GLU A 88 10.81 -6.41 5.50
CA GLU A 88 10.93 -7.16 4.25
C GLU A 88 10.36 -6.40 3.02
N TYR A 89 9.49 -5.41 3.23
CA TYR A 89 8.82 -4.64 2.19
C TYR A 89 9.23 -3.16 2.16
N MET A 90 10.21 -2.75 2.98
CA MET A 90 10.69 -1.37 3.00
C MET A 90 11.68 -1.10 1.86
N SER A 91 11.62 0.11 1.30
CA SER A 91 12.65 0.60 0.39
C SER A 91 13.98 0.82 1.14
N PRO A 92 15.14 0.63 0.49
CA PRO A 92 16.47 0.81 1.10
C PRO A 92 16.74 2.25 1.56
#